data_AF-A0A6F8QLX7-F1
#
_entry.id   AF-A0A6F8QLX7-F1
#
_cell.length_a   1.000
_cell.length_b   1.000
_cell.length_c   1.000
_cell.angle_alpha   90.00
_cell.angle_beta   90.00
_cell.angle_gamma   90.00
#
_symmetry.space_group_name_H-M   'P 1'
#
loop_
_entity.id
_entity.type
_entity.pdbx_description
1 polymer ?
#
loop_
_entity_poly.entity_id
_entity_poly.type
_entity_poly.pdbx_seq_one_letter_code
_entity_poly.pdbx_strand_id
1 'polypeptide(L)'
;MRERPLNSQSVNKYILNVQNIYRNSPVPVCVRNKKRKILYANGAFIELFSKEDKPFSGESYVRLQVEIFLSSLELECQSLGHGSAFCRRFNFHGEIGNGANLLI
;
A
#
# COMPACT_ATOMS: atom_id res chain seq x y z
N MET A 1 -22.67 -0.69 -10.53
CA MET A 1 -22.09 0.65 -10.74
C MET A 1 -20.85 0.78 -9.86
N ARG A 2 -19.69 1.14 -10.42
CA ARG A 2 -18.46 1.37 -9.62
C ARG A 2 -18.46 2.83 -9.19
N GLU A 3 -18.75 3.12 -7.93
CA GLU A 3 -18.65 4.47 -7.37
C GLU A 3 -17.23 5.00 -7.60
N ARG A 4 -17.08 6.01 -8.45
CA ARG A 4 -15.81 6.75 -8.55
C ARG A 4 -15.76 7.69 -7.35
N PRO A 5 -14.80 7.56 -6.43
CA PRO A 5 -14.62 8.58 -5.41
C PRO A 5 -14.36 9.93 -6.11
N LEU A 6 -15.09 10.98 -5.71
CA LEU A 6 -14.88 12.35 -6.14
C LEU A 6 -13.57 12.87 -5.54
N ASN A 7 -12.45 12.42 -6.09
CA ASN A 7 -11.13 12.96 -5.77
C ASN A 7 -10.92 14.28 -6.51
N SER A 8 -10.07 15.15 -5.98
CA SER A 8 -9.66 16.36 -6.71
C SER A 8 -9.00 16.00 -8.04
N GLN A 9 -9.02 16.93 -8.99
CA GLN A 9 -8.37 16.75 -10.30
C GLN A 9 -6.87 16.46 -10.17
N SER A 10 -6.19 17.10 -9.22
CA SER A 10 -4.76 16.87 -8.96
C SER A 10 -4.48 15.44 -8.49
N VAL A 11 -5.31 14.90 -7.59
CA VAL A 11 -5.20 13.53 -7.10
C VAL A 11 -5.46 12.53 -8.23
N ASN A 12 -6.46 12.77 -9.08
CA ASN A 12 -6.72 11.90 -10.23
C ASN A 12 -5.56 11.88 -11.22
N LYS A 13 -4.95 13.04 -11.50
CA LYS A 13 -3.75 13.13 -12.35
C LYS A 13 -2.57 12.36 -11.75
N TYR A 14 -2.37 12.47 -10.44
CA TYR A 14 -1.33 11.70 -9.75
C TYR A 14 -1.55 10.19 -9.88
N ILE A 15 -2.77 9.72 -9.60
CA ILE A 15 -3.12 8.30 -9.72
C ILE A 15 -2.86 7.78 -11.14
N LEU A 16 -3.25 8.55 -12.17
CA LEU A 16 -2.98 8.18 -13.55
C LEU A 16 -1.48 8.09 -13.85
N ASN A 17 -0.67 9.00 -13.32
CA ASN A 17 0.79 8.95 -13.48
C ASN A 17 1.39 7.71 -12.82
N VAL A 18 1.00 7.39 -11.58
CA VAL A 18 1.45 6.18 -10.87
C VAL A 18 1.02 4.94 -11.65
N GLN A 19 -0.22 4.92 -12.14
CA GLN A 19 -0.74 3.82 -12.94
C GLN A 19 0.07 3.63 -14.23
N ASN A 20 0.39 4.71 -14.95
CA ASN A 20 1.16 4.60 -16.20
C ASN A 20 2.56 4.02 -15.99
N ILE A 21 3.16 4.25 -14.82
CA ILE A 21 4.50 3.71 -14.48
C ILE A 21 4.40 2.26 -14.00
N TYR A 22 3.44 1.94 -13.12
CA TYR A 22 3.46 0.70 -12.34
C TYR A 22 2.44 -0.36 -12.75
N ARG A 23 1.54 -0.08 -13.72
CA ARG A 23 0.45 -1.00 -14.09
C ARG A 23 0.92 -2.43 -14.38
N ASN A 24 2.02 -2.57 -15.11
CA ASN A 24 2.61 -3.87 -15.49
C ASN A 24 3.94 -4.14 -14.77
N SER A 25 4.28 -3.33 -13.76
CA SER A 25 5.52 -3.51 -13.01
C SER A 25 5.42 -4.68 -12.04
N PRO A 26 6.50 -5.48 -11.87
CA PRO A 26 6.55 -6.52 -10.83
C PRO A 26 6.65 -5.95 -9.42
N VAL A 27 6.88 -4.64 -9.26
CA VAL A 27 6.97 -3.98 -7.96
C VAL A 27 5.56 -3.78 -7.39
N PRO A 28 5.24 -4.33 -6.20
CA PRO A 28 3.96 -4.09 -5.54
C PRO A 28 3.77 -2.61 -5.18
N VAL A 29 2.77 -1.95 -5.78
CA VAL A 29 2.46 -0.53 -5.53
C VAL A 29 0.97 -0.32 -5.28
N CYS A 30 0.66 0.49 -4.26
CA CYS A 30 -0.67 1.02 -4.03
C CYS A 30 -0.64 2.51 -3.67
N VAL A 31 -1.78 3.19 -3.85
CA VAL A 31 -2.03 4.55 -3.40
C VAL A 31 -3.28 4.52 -2.53
N ARG A 32 -3.19 5.05 -1.31
CA ARG A 32 -4.30 5.14 -0.36
C ARG A 32 -4.61 6.59 -0.01
N ASN A 33 -5.85 6.86 0.36
CA ASN A 33 -6.22 8.17 0.92
C ASN A 33 -6.07 8.18 2.46
N LYS A 34 -6.26 9.36 3.08
CA LYS A 34 -6.23 9.54 4.55
C LYS A 34 -7.25 8.66 5.32
N LYS A 35 -8.25 8.10 4.63
CA LYS A 35 -9.23 7.16 5.19
C LYS A 35 -8.83 5.70 4.98
N ARG A 36 -7.55 5.41 4.67
CA ARG A 36 -7.04 4.05 4.44
C ARG A 36 -7.71 3.32 3.25
N LYS A 37 -8.43 4.03 2.39
CA LYS A 37 -9.06 3.46 1.20
C LYS A 37 -8.05 3.42 0.06
N ILE A 38 -7.87 2.25 -0.55
CA ILE A 38 -7.07 2.08 -1.76
C ILE A 38 -7.74 2.84 -2.91
N LEU A 39 -7.05 3.83 -3.45
CA LEU A 39 -7.43 4.57 -4.64
C LEU A 39 -6.89 3.91 -5.91
N TYR A 40 -5.72 3.27 -5.81
CA TYR A 40 -5.07 2.51 -6.87
C TYR A 40 -4.21 1.39 -6.28
N ALA A 41 -4.15 0.25 -6.96
CA ALA A 41 -3.19 -0.81 -6.72
C ALA A 41 -2.88 -1.50 -8.06
N ASN A 42 -1.63 -1.90 -8.27
CA ASN A 42 -1.26 -2.71 -9.43
C ASN A 42 -1.45 -4.21 -9.18
N GLY A 43 -1.24 -5.03 -10.23
CA GLY A 43 -1.41 -6.48 -10.16
C GLY A 43 -0.51 -7.13 -9.10
N ALA A 44 0.78 -6.75 -9.07
CA ALA A 44 1.74 -7.29 -8.11
C ALA A 44 1.36 -7.02 -6.64
N PHE A 45 0.77 -5.86 -6.34
CA PHE A 45 0.26 -5.56 -5.00
C PHE A 45 -0.93 -6.44 -4.62
N ILE A 46 -1.88 -6.60 -5.55
CA ILE A 46 -3.06 -7.44 -5.32
C ILE A 46 -2.63 -8.89 -5.12
N GLU A 47 -1.71 -9.40 -5.93
CA GLU A 47 -1.18 -10.77 -5.82
C GLU A 47 -0.46 -10.98 -4.48
N LEU A 48 0.42 -10.06 -4.08
CA LEU A 48 1.13 -10.14 -2.81
C LEU A 48 0.15 -10.31 -1.64
N PHE A 49 -0.86 -9.44 -1.54
CA PHE A 49 -1.85 -9.48 -0.46
C PHE A 49 -3.02 -10.44 -0.71
N SER A 50 -3.01 -11.22 -1.79
CA SER A 50 -3.99 -12.30 -2.01
C SER A 50 -3.64 -13.60 -1.30
N LYS A 51 -2.38 -13.76 -0.84
CA LYS A 51 -1.92 -14.92 -0.07
C LYS A 51 -2.85 -15.16 1.13
N GLU A 52 -3.34 -16.39 1.25
CA GLU A 52 -4.21 -16.81 2.35
C GLU A 52 -3.44 -16.89 3.68
N ASP A 53 -4.12 -16.55 4.76
CA ASP A 53 -3.53 -16.61 6.10
C ASP A 53 -3.23 -18.06 6.50
N LYS A 54 -2.05 -18.28 7.10
CA LYS A 54 -1.64 -19.56 7.66
C LYS A 54 -1.29 -19.40 9.14
N PRO A 55 -2.29 -19.32 10.04
CA PRO A 55 -2.07 -18.94 11.44
C PRO A 55 -1.14 -19.90 12.20
N PHE A 56 -1.08 -21.17 11.78
CA PHE A 56 -0.19 -22.18 12.37
C PHE A 56 1.26 -22.13 11.85
N SER A 57 1.56 -21.27 10.87
CA SER A 57 2.90 -21.11 10.29
C SER A 57 3.69 -19.93 10.89
N GLY A 58 3.11 -19.24 11.88
CA GLY A 58 3.72 -18.11 12.61
C GLY A 58 3.09 -16.76 12.28
N GLU A 59 3.43 -15.74 13.07
CA GLU A 59 2.77 -14.43 13.04
C GLU A 59 2.89 -13.71 11.69
N SER A 60 3.99 -13.91 10.95
CA SER A 60 4.19 -13.31 9.62
C SER A 60 3.24 -13.84 8.55
N TYR A 61 2.57 -14.97 8.78
CA TYR A 61 1.61 -15.57 7.85
C TYR A 61 0.16 -15.11 8.09
N VAL A 62 -0.03 -14.12 8.96
CA VAL A 62 -1.34 -13.53 9.26
C VAL A 62 -1.35 -12.08 8.78
N ARG A 63 -2.24 -11.77 7.83
CA ARG A 63 -2.33 -10.44 7.20
C ARG A 63 -2.60 -9.31 8.19
N LEU A 64 -3.34 -9.59 9.26
CA LEU A 64 -3.70 -8.58 10.26
C LEU A 64 -2.48 -7.89 10.87
N GLN A 65 -1.40 -8.64 11.15
CA GLN A 65 -0.20 -8.08 11.78
C GLN A 65 0.53 -7.11 10.86
N VAL A 66 0.71 -7.47 9.59
CA VAL A 66 1.32 -6.59 8.60
C VAL A 66 0.43 -5.37 8.30
N GLU A 67 -0.90 -5.54 8.27
CA GLU A 67 -1.83 -4.43 8.07
C GLU A 67 -1.77 -3.41 9.22
N ILE A 68 -1.68 -3.86 10.47
CA ILE A 68 -1.52 -2.98 11.63
C ILE A 68 -0.19 -2.23 11.51
N PHE A 69 0.91 -2.92 11.23
CA PHE A 69 2.23 -2.31 11.08
C PHE A 69 2.26 -1.24 9.97
N LEU A 70 1.81 -1.60 8.76
CA LEU A 70 1.78 -0.68 7.63
C LEU A 70 0.83 0.50 7.87
N SER A 71 -0.27 0.30 8.60
CA SER A 71 -1.19 1.39 8.97
C SER A 71 -0.58 2.37 9.98
N SER A 72 0.24 1.89 10.90
CA SER A 72 1.00 2.75 11.82
C SER A 72 2.04 3.58 11.07
N LEU A 73 2.74 2.97 10.11
CA LEU A 73 3.67 3.69 9.24
C LEU A 73 2.95 4.72 8.35
N GLU A 74 1.78 4.40 7.82
CA GLU A 74 1.00 5.36 7.04
C GLU A 74 0.64 6.60 7.87
N LEU A 75 0.28 6.41 9.14
CA LEU A 75 -0.04 7.51 10.06
C LEU A 75 1.20 8.35 10.41
N GLU A 76 2.34 7.71 10.67
CA GLU A 76 3.62 8.40 10.89
C GLU A 76 3.98 9.24 9.66
N CYS A 77 3.86 8.67 8.45
CA CYS A 77 4.13 9.37 7.20
C CYS A 77 3.22 10.59 7.01
N GLN A 78 1.92 10.46 7.34
CA GLN A 78 0.97 11.58 7.33
C GLN A 78 1.37 12.71 8.28
N SER A 79 1.97 12.39 9.43
CA SER A 79 2.38 13.38 10.43
C SER A 79 3.64 14.16 10.05
N LEU A 80 4.53 13.58 9.24
CA LEU A 80 5.78 14.21 8.80
C LEU A 80 5.56 15.33 7.77
N GLY A 81 4.41 15.36 7.11
CA GLY A 81 4.03 16.41 6.17
C GLY A 81 4.37 16.11 4.71
N HIS A 82 3.93 17.01 3.83
CA HIS A 82 3.99 16.83 2.37
C HIS A 82 5.44 16.61 1.86
N GLY A 83 5.62 15.61 1.01
CA GLY A 83 6.91 15.25 0.42
C GLY A 83 7.77 14.35 1.31
N SER A 84 7.28 13.98 2.49
CA SER A 84 7.97 13.04 3.38
C SER A 84 7.87 11.62 2.84
N ALA A 85 8.98 10.89 2.95
CA ALA A 85 9.08 9.50 2.55
C ALA A 85 10.00 8.76 3.49
N PHE A 86 9.68 7.50 3.77
CA PHE A 86 10.61 6.61 4.45
C PHE A 86 10.42 5.17 4.02
N CYS A 87 11.46 4.38 4.25
CA CYS A 87 11.49 2.96 3.98
C CYS A 87 11.57 2.19 5.30
N ARG A 88 10.78 1.11 5.41
CA ARG A 88 10.80 0.17 6.53
C ARG A 88 10.71 -1.26 6.01
N ARG A 89 11.24 -2.20 6.77
CA ARG A 89 11.14 -3.63 6.47
C ARG A 89 9.95 -4.22 7.21
N PHE A 90 9.29 -5.21 6.62
CA PHE A 90 8.25 -6.00 7.27
C PHE A 90 8.37 -7.47 6.87
N ASN A 91 7.80 -8.36 7.68
CA ASN A 91 7.75 -9.79 7.38
C ASN A 91 6.33 -10.16 6.93
N PHE A 92 6.22 -10.90 5.83
CA PHE A 92 4.94 -11.43 5.36
C PHE A 92 5.13 -12.79 4.67
N HIS A 93 4.39 -13.80 5.11
CA HIS A 93 4.52 -15.21 4.68
C HIS A 93 5.96 -15.74 4.73
N GLY A 94 6.68 -15.45 5.81
CA GLY A 94 8.07 -15.90 6.00
C GLY A 94 9.12 -15.17 5.13
N GLU A 95 8.71 -14.20 4.30
CA GLU A 95 9.60 -13.40 3.47
C GLU A 95 9.79 -12.00 4.07
N ILE A 96 11.01 -11.44 3.92
CA ILE A 96 11.29 -10.05 4.31
C ILE A 96 10.97 -9.14 3.12
N GLY A 97 9.90 -8.35 3.25
CA GLY A 97 9.54 -7.29 2.32
C GLY A 97 10.10 -5.93 2.72
N ASN A 98 10.27 -5.05 1.73
CA ASN A 98 10.51 -3.62 1.95
C ASN A 98 9.22 -2.85 1.63
N GLY A 99 8.73 -2.05 2.58
CA GLY A 99 7.63 -1.11 2.38
C GLY A 99 8.18 0.31 2.31
N ALA A 100 7.82 1.04 1.26
CA ALA A 100 8.05 2.47 1.14
C ALA A 100 6.71 3.20 1.20
N ASN A 101 6.58 4.15 2.12
CA ASN A 101 5.44 5.04 2.19
C ASN A 101 5.89 6.43 1.74
N LEU A 102 5.18 7.00 0.77
CA LEU A 102 5.38 8.36 0.28
C LEU A 102 4.10 9.15 0.53
N LEU A 103 4.19 10.22 1.32
CA LEU A 103 3.11 11.19 1.46
C LEU A 103 3.29 12.31 0.43
N ILE A 104 2.32 12.40 -0.47
CA ILE A 104 2.08 13.54 -1.37
C ILE A 104 0.85 14.30 -0.93
#